data_AF-A0A7J2MWL6-F1
#
_entry.id   AF-A0A7J2MWL6-F1
#
_cell.length_a   1.000
_cell.length_b   1.000
_cell.length_c   1.000
_cell.angle_alpha   90.00
_cell.angle_beta   90.00
_cell.angle_gamma   90.00
#
_symmetry.space_group_name_H-M   'P 1'
#
loop_
_entity.id
_entity.type
_entity.pdbx_description
1 polymer ?
#
loop_
_entity_poly.entity_id
_entity_poly.type
_entity_poly.pdbx_seq_one_letter_code
_entity_poly.pdbx_strand_id
1 'polypeptide(L)'
;MEKEWARWLFYVDVITIAIFVIATIYLAKDAFWAGYYRGLPDINKYGDFLWHMARDVAFQTATLIYILFRMFRCQFLLTKKP
;
A
#
# COMPACT_ATOMS: atom_id res chain seq x y z
N MET A 1 -26.39 -11.01 -12.56
CA MET A 1 -25.70 -9.70 -12.48
C MET A 1 -24.70 -9.60 -11.32
N GLU A 2 -24.95 -10.19 -10.14
CA GLU A 2 -24.01 -10.11 -9.00
C GLU A 2 -22.63 -10.76 -9.24
N LYS A 3 -22.55 -11.83 -10.05
CA LYS A 3 -21.29 -12.54 -10.31
C LYS A 3 -20.27 -11.73 -11.11
N GLU A 4 -20.70 -10.82 -11.99
CA GLU A 4 -19.79 -9.99 -12.79
C GLU A 4 -19.16 -8.88 -11.93
N TRP A 5 -19.96 -8.20 -11.10
CA TRP A 5 -19.47 -7.21 -10.16
C TRP A 5 -18.49 -7.80 -9.13
N ALA A 6 -18.75 -9.02 -8.66
CA ALA A 6 -17.83 -9.72 -7.77
C ALA A 6 -16.47 -10.02 -8.45
N ARG A 7 -16.48 -10.38 -9.73
CA ARG A 7 -15.23 -10.60 -10.51
C ARG A 7 -14.44 -9.30 -10.70
N TRP A 8 -15.10 -8.20 -11.02
CA TRP A 8 -14.42 -6.90 -11.13
C TRP A 8 -13.77 -6.48 -9.81
N LEU A 9 -14.48 -6.63 -8.69
CA LEU A 9 -13.94 -6.33 -7.37
C LEU A 9 -12.72 -7.21 -7.04
N PHE A 10 -12.73 -8.49 -7.41
CA PHE A 10 -11.58 -9.37 -7.25
C PHE A 10 -10.36 -8.88 -8.05
N TYR A 11 -10.53 -8.47 -9.31
CA TYR A 11 -9.43 -7.92 -10.10
C TYR A 11 -8.89 -6.61 -9.52
N VAL A 12 -9.77 -5.75 -8.98
CA VAL A 12 -9.35 -4.54 -8.26
C VAL A 12 -8.53 -4.90 -7.02
N ASP A 13 -8.94 -5.90 -6.25
CA ASP A 13 -8.19 -6.37 -5.08
C ASP A 13 -6.78 -6.87 -5.50
N VAL A 14 -6.68 -7.65 -6.59
CA VAL A 14 -5.40 -8.13 -7.12
C VAL A 14 -4.49 -6.99 -7.57
N ILE A 15 -5.02 -6.02 -8.34
CA ILE A 15 -4.27 -4.85 -8.78
C ILE A 15 -3.79 -4.03 -7.58
N THR A 16 -4.65 -3.86 -6.58
CA THR A 16 -4.33 -3.13 -5.35
C THR A 16 -3.18 -3.79 -4.59
N ILE A 17 -3.18 -5.12 -4.48
CA ILE A 17 -2.07 -5.88 -3.88
C ILE A 17 -0.79 -5.72 -4.70
N ALA A 18 -0.86 -5.79 -6.03
CA ALA A 18 0.32 -5.59 -6.88
C ALA A 18 0.93 -4.19 -6.69
N ILE A 19 0.10 -3.15 -6.68
CA ILE A 19 0.53 -1.77 -6.43
C ILE A 19 1.11 -1.64 -5.01
N PHE A 20 0.50 -2.28 -4.01
CA PHE A 20 1.01 -2.30 -2.64
C PHE A 20 2.43 -2.90 -2.55
N VAL A 21 2.68 -4.01 -3.24
CA VAL A 21 4.03 -4.63 -3.29
C VAL A 21 5.03 -3.68 -3.96
N ILE A 22 4.67 -3.06 -5.08
CA ILE A 22 5.53 -2.09 -5.76
C ILE A 22 5.84 -0.90 -4.85
N ALA A 23 4.83 -0.33 -4.19
CA ALA A 23 5.00 0.77 -3.23
C ALA A 23 5.91 0.38 -2.05
N THR A 24 5.86 -0.87 -1.61
CA THR A 24 6.75 -1.39 -0.56
C THR A 24 8.21 -1.39 -0.99
N ILE A 25 8.49 -1.72 -2.25
CA ILE A 25 9.85 -1.68 -2.80
C ILE A 25 10.36 -0.23 -2.84
N TYR A 26 9.53 0.72 -3.27
CA TYR A 26 9.89 2.14 -3.28
C TYR A 26 10.11 2.69 -1.86
N LEU A 27 9.26 2.33 -0.91
CA LEU A 27 9.46 2.69 0.49
C LEU A 27 10.80 2.20 1.03
N ALA A 28 11.15 0.93 0.78
CA ALA A 28 12.42 0.37 1.22
C ALA A 28 13.62 1.09 0.58
N LYS A 29 13.51 1.43 -0.71
CA LYS A 29 14.52 2.21 -1.42
C LYS A 29 14.67 3.60 -0.80
N ASP A 30 13.58 4.33 -0.57
CA ASP A 30 13.62 5.69 -0.03
C ASP A 30 14.08 5.71 1.43
N ALA A 31 13.71 4.70 2.22
CA ALA A 31 14.25 4.50 3.57
C ALA A 31 15.78 4.28 3.56
N PHE A 32 16.28 3.46 2.62
CA PHE A 32 17.72 3.25 2.47
C PHE A 32 18.45 4.55 2.10
N TRP A 33 17.95 5.30 1.11
CA TRP A 33 18.56 6.55 0.70
C TRP A 33 18.48 7.63 1.78
N ALA A 34 17.37 7.74 2.50
CA ALA A 34 17.26 8.63 3.66
C ALA A 34 18.31 8.27 4.73
N GLY A 35 18.50 6.98 5.02
CA GLY A 35 19.56 6.51 5.92
C GLY A 35 20.96 6.87 5.43
N TYR A 36 21.23 6.67 4.13
CA TYR A 36 22.53 6.96 3.50
C TYR A 36 22.87 8.46 3.56
N TYR A 37 21.92 9.33 3.21
CA TYR A 37 22.15 10.78 3.18
C TYR A 37 22.16 11.43 4.56
N ARG A 38 21.68 10.76 5.62
CA ARG A 38 21.71 11.29 7.00
C ARG A 38 23.13 11.61 7.50
N GLY A 39 24.14 10.88 7.04
CA GLY A 39 25.54 11.08 7.43
C GLY A 39 26.34 11.99 6.48
N LEU A 40 25.72 12.47 5.41
CA LEU A 40 26.36 13.31 4.39
C LEU A 40 25.95 14.78 4.59
N PRO A 41 26.77 15.75 4.14
CA PRO A 41 26.44 17.18 4.24
C PRO A 41 25.27 17.64 3.34
N ASP A 42 24.63 16.73 2.59
CA ASP A 42 23.55 17.01 1.64
C ASP A 42 22.16 16.87 2.31
N ILE A 43 21.84 17.83 3.19
CA ILE A 43 20.59 17.88 3.98
C ILE A 43 19.33 17.88 3.11
N ASN A 44 19.39 18.49 1.94
CA ASN A 44 18.23 18.59 1.04
C ASN A 44 17.81 17.20 0.54
N LYS A 45 18.78 16.37 0.11
CA LYS A 45 18.49 14.99 -0.31
C LYS A 45 17.95 14.13 0.83
N TYR A 46 18.49 14.29 2.04
CA TYR A 46 17.94 13.62 3.22
C TYR A 46 16.46 13.95 3.42
N GLY A 47 16.11 15.24 3.36
CA GLY A 47 14.73 15.71 3.49
C GLY A 47 13.81 15.17 2.38
N ASP A 48 14.28 15.19 1.12
CA ASP A 48 13.51 14.70 -0.03
C ASP A 48 13.18 13.21 0.10
N PHE A 49 14.17 12.37 0.43
CA PHE A 49 13.94 10.93 0.61
C PHE A 49 13.07 10.63 1.83
N LEU A 50 13.19 11.39 2.91
CA LEU A 50 12.30 11.27 4.07
C LEU A 50 10.85 11.61 3.70
N TRP A 51 10.65 12.64 2.90
CA TRP A 51 9.33 13.04 2.46
C TRP A 51 8.69 11.99 1.54
N HIS A 52 9.46 11.45 0.59
CA HIS A 52 9.01 10.34 -0.24
C HIS A 52 8.67 9.11 0.59
N MET A 53 9.52 8.76 1.56
CA MET A 53 9.26 7.67 2.51
C MET A 53 7.94 7.91 3.28
N ALA A 54 7.72 9.11 3.81
CA ALA A 54 6.49 9.45 4.54
C ALA A 54 5.23 9.34 3.66
N ARG A 55 5.30 9.82 2.41
CA ARG A 55 4.23 9.68 1.42
C ARG A 55 3.94 8.20 1.15
N ASP A 56 4.97 7.39 0.97
CA ASP A 56 4.82 5.97 0.64
C ASP A 56 4.24 5.18 1.83
N VAL A 57 4.62 5.51 3.07
CA VAL A 57 3.98 4.96 4.29
C VAL A 57 2.50 5.33 4.34
N ALA A 58 2.15 6.58 4.06
CA ALA A 58 0.75 7.02 4.06
C ALA A 58 -0.07 6.24 3.01
N PHE A 59 0.48 6.09 1.80
CA PHE A 59 -0.15 5.32 0.72
C PHE A 59 -0.32 3.84 1.07
N GLN A 60 0.72 3.20 1.63
CA GLN A 60 0.65 1.83 2.11
C GLN A 60 -0.40 1.64 3.19
N THR A 61 -0.47 2.57 4.16
CA THR A 61 -1.45 2.52 5.25
C THR A 61 -2.87 2.58 4.70
N ALA A 62 -3.15 3.49 3.77
CA ALA A 62 -4.46 3.59 3.12
C ALA A 62 -4.82 2.32 2.34
N THR A 63 -3.84 1.73 1.65
CA THR A 63 -4.03 0.50 0.88
C THR A 63 -4.26 -0.70 1.78
N LEU A 64 -3.55 -0.79 2.91
CA LEU A 64 -3.75 -1.83 3.91
C LEU A 64 -5.15 -1.75 4.53
N ILE A 65 -5.62 -0.54 4.85
CA ILE A 65 -6.99 -0.31 5.33
C ILE A 65 -8.01 -0.83 4.31
N TYR A 66 -7.82 -0.52 3.02
CA TYR A 66 -8.70 -1.03 1.96
C TYR A 66 -8.73 -2.56 1.90
N ILE A 67 -7.56 -3.21 1.90
CA ILE A 67 -7.44 -4.67 1.83
C ILE A 67 -8.13 -5.32 3.04
N LEU A 68 -7.86 -4.82 4.25
CA LEU A 68 -8.47 -5.35 5.48
C LEU A 68 -9.98 -5.15 5.48
N PHE A 69 -10.47 -3.97 5.11
CA PHE A 69 -11.90 -3.69 4.99
C PHE A 69 -12.57 -4.66 4.01
N ARG A 70 -11.97 -4.89 2.84
CA ARG A 70 -12.46 -5.84 1.83
C ARG A 70 -12.49 -7.26 2.38
N MET A 71 -11.42 -7.70 3.05
CA MET A 71 -11.34 -9.01 3.69
C MET A 71 -12.48 -9.22 4.71
N PHE A 72 -12.65 -8.29 5.66
CA PHE A 72 -13.70 -8.39 6.69
C PHE A 72 -15.10 -8.36 6.07
N ARG A 73 -15.34 -7.50 5.08
CA ARG A 73 -16.61 -7.45 4.36
C ARG A 73 -16.91 -8.79 3.66
N CYS A 74 -15.93 -9.38 3.00
CA CYS A 74 -16.09 -10.69 2.36
C CYS A 74 -16.37 -11.80 3.38
N GLN A 75 -15.62 -11.86 4.49
CA GLN A 75 -15.88 -12.83 5.55
C GLN A 75 -17.28 -12.67 6.15
N PHE A 76 -17.71 -11.44 6.43
CA PHE A 76 -19.05 -11.15 6.95
C PHE A 76 -20.17 -11.57 5.98
N LEU A 77 -19.97 -11.40 4.67
CA LEU A 77 -20.94 -11.84 3.66
C LEU A 77 -20.99 -13.36 3.53
N LEU A 78 -19.86 -14.06 3.77
CA LEU A 78 -19.80 -15.52 3.78
C LEU A 78 -20.47 -16.10 5.03
N THR A 79 -20.29 -15.50 6.19
CA THR A 79 -20.92 -15.95 7.46
C THR A 79 -22.42 -15.65 7.53
N LYS A 80 -22.94 -14.77 6.67
CA LYS A 80 -24.38 -14.50 6.54
C LYS A 80 -25.15 -15.48 5.65
N LYS A 81 -24.45 -16.34 4.90
CA LYS A 81 -25.11 -17.40 4.14
C LYS A 81 -25.36 -18.59 5.08
N PRO A 82 -26.60 -19.11 5.15
CA PRO A 82 -26.91 -20.29 5.95
C PRO A 82 -26.13 -21.52 5.50
#